data_AF-A0A9Y0ZEV5-F1
#
_entry.id   AF-A0A9Y0ZEV5-F1
#
_cell.length_a   1.000
_cell.length_b   1.000
_cell.length_c   1.000
_cell.angle_alpha   90.00
_cell.angle_beta   90.00
_cell.angle_gamma   90.00
#
_symmetry.space_group_name_H-M   'P 1'
#
loop_
_entity.id
_entity.type
_entity.pdbx_description
1 polymer ?
#
loop_
_entity_poly.entity_id
_entity_poly.type
_entity_poly.pdbx_seq_one_letter_code
_entity_poly.pdbx_strand_id
1 'polypeptide(L)'
;MTYILYILDRDFKGYLILIHCNFCKPMESKRDFGFERDLEHMRECYRKGRTKEASWRVSQLKGLQKFLKEKENEVLMALKQDLGKHPAEAFRDEVGILIKSLSFVLGNLKQWMSSKKVM
;
A
#
# COMPACT_ATOMS: atom_id res chain seq x y z
N MET A 1 22.81 12.42 7.23
CA MET A 1 21.74 13.41 7.47
C MET A 1 22.39 14.77 7.58
N THR A 2 22.10 15.71 6.68
CA THR A 2 22.53 17.10 6.84
C THR A 2 21.49 17.75 7.73
N TYR A 3 21.68 17.63 9.04
CA TYR A 3 20.93 18.46 9.96
C TYR A 3 21.44 19.89 9.75
N ILE A 4 20.60 20.76 9.18
CA ILE A 4 20.90 22.18 9.14
C ILE A 4 20.60 22.70 10.54
N LEU A 5 21.65 22.81 11.37
CA LEU A 5 21.54 23.53 12.62
C LEU A 5 21.71 25.02 12.29
N TYR A 6 20.62 25.78 12.29
CA TYR A 6 20.70 27.24 12.23
C TYR A 6 21.13 27.75 13.60
N ILE A 7 22.36 28.27 13.69
CA ILE A 7 22.77 29.09 14.84
C ILE A 7 22.63 30.55 14.41
N LEU A 8 21.75 31.27 15.10
CA LEU A 8 21.68 32.73 15.01
C LEU A 8 22.72 33.32 15.96
N ASP A 9 23.66 34.12 15.43
CA ASP A 9 24.48 35.01 16.27
C ASP A 9 23.64 36.20 16.75
N ARG A 10 24.10 36.95 17.78
CA ARG A 10 23.41 38.13 18.34
C ARG A 10 23.08 39.22 17.31
N ASP A 11 23.74 39.19 16.15
CA ASP A 11 23.52 40.10 15.02
C ASP A 11 22.72 39.48 13.86
N PHE A 12 22.03 38.34 14.08
CA PHE A 12 21.17 37.66 13.09
C PHE A 12 21.86 37.24 11.77
N LYS A 13 23.20 37.19 11.75
CA LYS A 13 23.95 36.65 10.60
C LYS A 13 23.99 35.12 10.70
N GLY A 14 23.35 34.44 9.75
CA GLY A 14 23.39 32.98 9.67
C GLY A 14 24.65 32.49 8.95
N TYR A 15 25.39 31.58 9.58
CA TYR A 15 26.48 30.85 8.95
C TYR A 15 26.02 29.44 8.57
N LEU A 16 26.21 29.03 7.32
CA LEU A 16 25.84 27.70 6.82
C LEU A 16 27.05 26.78 6.83
N ILE A 17 27.00 25.69 7.61
CA ILE A 17 27.99 24.60 7.55
C ILE A 17 27.33 23.41 6.86
N LEU A 18 27.85 23.00 5.69
CA LEU A 18 27.35 21.86 4.93
C LEU A 18 27.95 20.55 5.45
N ILE A 19 27.17 19.74 6.14
CA ILE A 19 27.51 18.32 6.39
C ILE A 19 26.98 17.50 5.22
N HIS A 20 27.82 16.89 4.39
CA HIS A 20 27.36 16.12 3.23
C HIS A 20 26.62 14.83 3.67
N CYS A 21 25.35 14.68 3.29
CA CYS A 21 24.56 13.46 3.52
C CYS A 21 24.61 12.55 2.29
N ASN A 22 25.51 11.57 2.27
CA ASN A 22 25.70 10.64 1.15
C ASN A 22 24.53 9.65 0.91
N PHE A 23 23.40 9.75 1.63
CA PHE A 23 22.33 8.75 1.60
C PHE A 23 20.97 9.24 1.07
N CYS A 24 20.79 10.54 0.85
CA CYS A 24 19.52 11.05 0.31
C CYS A 24 19.66 11.23 -1.20
N LYS A 25 19.32 10.20 -1.98
CA LYS A 25 19.12 10.38 -3.42
C LYS A 25 17.81 11.15 -3.64
N PRO A 26 17.78 12.16 -4.52
CA PRO A 26 16.55 12.86 -4.86
C PRO A 26 15.54 11.88 -5.47
N MET A 27 14.31 11.93 -4.99
CA MET A 27 13.19 11.16 -5.54
C MET A 27 12.77 11.79 -6.87
N GLU A 28 13.30 11.27 -7.97
CA GLU A 28 12.88 11.66 -9.31
C GLU A 28 11.45 11.15 -9.58
N SER A 29 10.48 12.05 -9.68
CA SER A 29 9.13 11.71 -10.12
C SER A 29 9.13 11.44 -11.63
N LYS A 30 9.38 10.19 -12.02
CA LYS A 30 9.19 9.78 -13.41
C LYS A 30 7.68 9.70 -13.68
N ARG A 31 7.16 10.59 -14.54
CA ARG A 31 5.85 10.39 -15.16
C ARG A 31 5.98 9.17 -16.08
N ASP A 32 5.55 8.02 -15.59
CA ASP A 32 5.55 6.77 -16.35
C ASP A 32 4.34 6.76 -17.31
N PHE A 33 4.60 6.74 -18.62
CA PHE A 33 3.57 6.64 -19.66
C PHE A 33 2.74 5.35 -19.54
N GLY A 34 3.22 4.32 -18.83
CA GLY A 34 2.45 3.12 -18.51
C GLY A 34 1.27 3.39 -17.57
N PHE A 35 1.41 4.34 -16.65
CA PHE A 35 0.43 4.61 -15.61
C PHE A 35 -0.91 5.14 -16.16
N GLU A 36 -0.89 6.06 -17.12
CA GLU A 36 -2.13 6.61 -17.70
C GLU A 36 -2.94 5.54 -18.44
N ARG A 37 -2.26 4.59 -19.10
CA ARG A 37 -2.91 3.47 -19.78
C ARG A 37 -3.61 2.54 -18.78
N ASP A 38 -2.93 2.19 -17.70
CA ASP A 38 -3.49 1.31 -16.66
C ASP A 38 -4.69 1.96 -15.98
N LEU A 39 -4.61 3.27 -15.71
CA LEU A 39 -5.73 4.05 -15.19
C LEU A 39 -6.95 4.00 -16.11
N GLU A 40 -6.76 4.19 -17.42
CA GLU A 40 -7.89 4.16 -18.35
C GLU A 40 -8.52 2.78 -18.45
N HIS A 41 -7.72 1.70 -18.43
CA HIS A 41 -8.25 0.33 -18.37
C HIS A 41 -9.06 0.07 -17.10
N MET A 42 -8.61 0.56 -15.93
CA MET A 42 -9.35 0.41 -14.68
C MET A 42 -10.68 1.17 -14.73
N ARG A 43 -10.67 2.41 -15.26
CA ARG A 43 -11.89 3.21 -15.47
C ARG A 43 -12.87 2.50 -16.38
N GLU A 44 -12.39 1.93 -17.49
CA GLU A 44 -13.23 1.21 -18.44
C GLU A 44 -13.85 -0.05 -17.82
N CYS A 45 -13.06 -0.83 -17.07
CA CYS A 45 -13.55 -2.01 -16.35
C CYS A 45 -14.69 -1.66 -15.37
N TYR A 46 -14.54 -0.53 -14.68
CA TYR A 46 -15.58 0.00 -13.79
C TYR A 46 -16.81 0.49 -14.57
N ARG A 47 -16.63 1.31 -15.62
CA ARG A 47 -17.73 1.83 -16.46
C ARG A 47 -18.55 0.71 -17.09
N LYS A 48 -17.91 -0.39 -17.50
CA LYS A 48 -18.56 -1.61 -18.01
C LYS A 48 -19.37 -2.37 -16.94
N GLY A 49 -19.35 -1.95 -15.68
CA GLY A 49 -20.15 -2.55 -14.61
C GLY A 49 -19.63 -3.89 -14.09
N ARG A 50 -18.49 -4.39 -14.59
CA ARG A 50 -17.93 -5.70 -14.20
C ARG A 50 -17.71 -5.81 -12.69
N THR A 51 -17.34 -4.69 -12.05
CA THR A 51 -17.09 -4.61 -10.60
C THR A 51 -18.35 -4.64 -9.74
N LYS A 52 -19.55 -4.55 -10.34
CA LYS A 52 -20.84 -4.64 -9.64
C LYS A 52 -21.21 -6.09 -9.33
N GLU A 53 -20.75 -7.03 -10.15
CA GLU A 53 -21.06 -8.45 -9.99
C GLU A 53 -20.41 -9.05 -8.74
N ALA A 54 -21.21 -9.74 -7.93
CA ALA A 54 -20.72 -10.39 -6.71
C ALA A 54 -19.67 -11.46 -7.02
N SER A 55 -19.86 -12.22 -8.11
CA SER A 55 -18.91 -13.24 -8.57
C SER A 55 -17.54 -12.64 -8.93
N TRP A 56 -17.54 -11.46 -9.54
CA TRP A 56 -16.31 -10.74 -9.86
C TRP A 56 -15.58 -10.31 -8.58
N ARG A 57 -16.28 -9.72 -7.60
CA ARG A 57 -15.66 -9.33 -6.33
C ARG A 57 -15.11 -10.53 -5.56
N VAL A 58 -15.86 -11.64 -5.52
CA VAL A 58 -15.40 -12.89 -4.91
C VAL A 58 -14.14 -13.42 -5.59
N SER A 59 -14.06 -13.38 -6.93
CA SER A 59 -12.87 -13.85 -7.64
C SER A 59 -11.65 -12.99 -7.34
N GLN A 60 -11.80 -11.66 -7.25
CA GLN A 60 -10.71 -10.77 -6.88
C GLN A 60 -10.22 -11.01 -5.45
N LEU A 61 -11.13 -11.16 -4.49
CA LEU A 61 -10.77 -11.43 -3.08
C LEU A 61 -10.08 -12.79 -2.92
N LYS A 62 -10.53 -13.82 -3.64
CA LYS A 62 -9.84 -15.12 -3.68
C LYS A 62 -8.47 -15.01 -4.33
N GLY A 63 -8.33 -14.19 -5.38
CA GLY A 63 -7.04 -13.86 -5.99
C GLY A 63 -6.08 -13.23 -4.99
N LEU A 64 -6.54 -12.25 -4.20
CA LEU A 64 -5.74 -11.62 -3.15
C LEU A 64 -5.37 -12.60 -2.03
N GLN A 65 -6.30 -13.46 -1.61
CA GLN A 65 -6.02 -14.51 -0.63
C GLN A 65 -4.95 -15.49 -1.13
N LYS A 66 -5.05 -15.90 -2.39
CA LYS A 66 -4.06 -16.76 -3.05
C LYS A 66 -2.69 -16.06 -3.13
N PHE A 67 -2.67 -14.81 -3.57
CA PHE A 67 -1.46 -14.00 -3.65
C PHE A 67 -0.75 -13.93 -2.29
N LEU A 68 -1.46 -13.57 -1.23
CA LEU A 68 -0.87 -13.49 0.12
C LEU A 68 -0.29 -14.82 0.59
N LYS A 69 -0.95 -15.94 0.27
CA LYS A 69 -0.46 -17.28 0.62
C LYS A 69 0.79 -17.67 -0.18
N GLU A 70 0.80 -17.40 -1.48
CA GLU A 70 1.92 -17.75 -2.37
C GLU A 70 3.14 -16.84 -2.14
N LYS A 71 2.91 -15.59 -1.74
CA LYS A 71 3.92 -14.54 -1.59
C LYS A 71 4.22 -14.18 -0.14
N GLU A 72 3.76 -14.97 0.82
CA GLU A 72 3.92 -14.70 2.26
C GLU A 72 5.37 -14.41 2.62
N ASN A 73 6.30 -15.30 2.25
CA ASN A 73 7.72 -15.14 2.55
C ASN A 73 8.32 -13.88 1.92
N GLU A 74 7.95 -13.56 0.67
CA GLU A 74 8.43 -12.36 -0.03
C GLU A 74 7.93 -11.09 0.67
N VAL A 75 6.67 -11.07 1.12
CA VAL A 75 6.10 -9.97 1.89
C VAL A 75 6.78 -9.82 3.25
N LEU A 76 7.03 -10.92 3.98
CA LEU A 76 7.71 -10.88 5.28
C LEU A 76 9.16 -10.42 5.14
N MET A 77 9.85 -10.83 4.08
CA MET A 77 11.20 -10.36 3.76
C MET A 77 11.23 -8.87 3.46
N ALA A 78 10.29 -8.37 2.66
CA ALA A 78 10.16 -6.94 2.37
C ALA A 78 9.89 -6.13 3.66
N LEU A 79 8.96 -6.59 4.50
CA LEU A 79 8.68 -5.95 5.80
C LEU A 79 9.89 -5.96 6.73
N LYS A 80 10.71 -7.02 6.70
CA LYS A 80 11.97 -7.05 7.45
C LYS A 80 12.98 -6.03 6.90
N GLN A 81 13.07 -5.90 5.58
CA GLN A 81 14.02 -5.00 4.93
C GLN A 81 13.65 -3.53 5.14
N ASP A 82 12.37 -3.18 4.97
CA ASP A 82 11.91 -1.80 5.02
C ASP A 82 11.68 -1.31 6.45
N LEU A 83 11.14 -2.17 7.32
CA LEU A 83 10.69 -1.80 8.67
C LEU A 83 11.45 -2.50 9.79
N GLY A 84 12.33 -3.47 9.48
CA GLY A 84 13.06 -4.21 10.50
C GLY A 84 12.24 -5.24 11.28
N LYS A 85 10.95 -5.41 10.99
CA LYS A 85 10.02 -6.28 11.73
C LYS A 85 10.46 -7.75 11.71
N HIS A 86 10.38 -8.43 12.86
CA HIS A 86 10.61 -9.88 12.89
C HIS A 86 9.49 -10.61 12.12
N PRO A 87 9.77 -11.72 11.39
CA PRO A 87 8.76 -12.40 10.57
C PRO A 87 7.47 -12.76 11.33
N ALA A 88 7.59 -13.21 12.59
CA ALA A 88 6.43 -13.54 13.41
C ALA A 88 5.55 -12.32 13.76
N GLU A 89 6.15 -11.14 13.94
CA GLU A 89 5.43 -9.88 14.20
C GLU A 89 4.78 -9.38 12.91
N ALA A 90 5.53 -9.35 11.81
CA ALA A 90 5.01 -8.97 10.49
C ALA A 90 3.84 -9.88 10.06
N PHE A 91 3.91 -11.17 10.34
CA PHE A 91 2.80 -12.07 10.10
C PHE A 91 1.60 -11.76 11.01
N ARG A 92 1.83 -11.61 12.33
CA ARG A 92 0.75 -11.34 13.28
C ARG A 92 0.00 -10.05 12.96
N ASP A 93 0.72 -8.98 12.66
CA ASP A 93 0.16 -7.63 12.60
C ASP A 93 -0.30 -7.23 11.20
N GLU A 94 0.23 -7.87 10.15
CA GLU A 94 -0.09 -7.50 8.77
C GLU A 94 -0.69 -8.66 7.98
N VAL A 95 0.08 -9.73 7.73
CA VAL A 95 -0.34 -10.79 6.81
C VAL A 95 -1.53 -11.60 7.37
N GLY A 96 -1.43 -12.05 8.62
CA GLY A 96 -2.44 -12.87 9.28
C GLY A 96 -3.75 -12.13 9.49
N ILE A 97 -3.70 -10.83 9.82
CA ILE A 97 -4.89 -9.98 9.92
C ILE A 97 -5.57 -9.86 8.56
N LEU A 98 -4.81 -9.64 7.48
CA LEU A 98 -5.37 -9.57 6.12
C LEU A 98 -6.02 -10.88 5.70
N ILE A 99 -5.40 -12.03 5.95
CA ILE A 99 -5.98 -13.35 5.64
C ILE A 99 -7.31 -13.54 6.39
N LYS A 100 -7.36 -13.16 7.67
CA LYS A 100 -8.58 -13.24 8.49
C LYS A 100 -9.67 -12.31 7.96
N SER A 101 -9.33 -11.07 7.63
CA SER A 101 -10.24 -10.09 7.04
C SER A 101 -10.81 -10.58 5.70
N LEU A 102 -9.97 -11.13 4.82
CA LEU A 102 -10.42 -11.68 3.54
C LEU A 102 -11.40 -12.83 3.72
N SER A 103 -11.12 -13.72 4.68
CA SER A 103 -11.99 -14.85 4.99
C SER A 103 -13.34 -14.38 5.53
N PHE A 104 -13.33 -13.38 6.41
CA PHE A 104 -14.54 -12.75 6.94
C PHE A 104 -15.36 -12.06 5.84
N VAL A 105 -14.72 -11.27 4.98
CA VAL A 105 -15.39 -10.61 3.86
C VAL A 105 -16.00 -11.66 2.91
N LEU A 106 -15.25 -12.68 2.52
CA LEU A 106 -15.73 -13.74 1.62
C LEU A 106 -16.97 -14.46 2.18
N GLY A 107 -17.04 -14.70 3.48
CA GLY A 107 -18.19 -15.33 4.14
C GLY A 107 -19.44 -14.46 4.16
N ASN A 108 -19.29 -13.13 4.21
CA ASN A 108 -20.41 -12.20 4.40
C ASN A 108 -20.78 -11.39 3.14
N LEU A 109 -19.92 -11.37 2.12
CA LEU A 109 -20.03 -10.46 0.98
C LEU A 109 -21.38 -10.55 0.27
N LYS A 110 -21.92 -11.76 0.07
CA LYS A 110 -23.22 -11.95 -0.60
C LYS A 110 -24.37 -11.31 0.19
N GLN A 111 -24.34 -11.43 1.51
CA GLN A 111 -25.34 -10.81 2.39
C GLN A 111 -25.22 -9.28 2.35
N TRP A 112 -24.00 -8.75 2.42
CA TRP A 112 -23.77 -7.30 2.37
C TRP A 112 -24.14 -6.66 1.03
N MET A 113 -24.05 -7.42 -0.06
CA MET A 113 -24.45 -6.97 -1.39
C MET A 113 -25.94 -7.13 -1.67
N SER A 114 -26.70 -7.80 -0.80
CA SER A 114 -28.14 -7.98 -1.01
C SER A 114 -28.87 -6.64 -0.88
N SER A 115 -29.82 -6.40 -1.78
CA SER A 115 -30.64 -5.18 -1.75
C SER A 115 -31.42 -5.12 -0.44
N LYS A 116 -31.16 -4.11 0.38
CA LYS A 116 -31.95 -3.87 1.58
C LYS A 116 -33.14 -3.00 1.19
N LYS A 117 -34.36 -3.51 1.37
CA LYS A 117 -35.58 -2.72 1.17
C LYS A 117 -35.58 -1.61 2.23
N VAL A 118 -35.39 -0.37 1.81
CA VAL A 118 -35.63 0.79 2.67
C VAL A 118 -37.15 0.91 2.80
N MET A 119 -37.65 0.80 4.03
CA MET A 119 -39.07 1.00 4.34
C MET A 119 -39.39 2.48 4.44
#